data_AF-D2H3C3-F1
#
_entry.id   AF-D2H3C3-F1
#
_cell.length_a   1.000
_cell.length_b   1.000
_cell.length_c   1.000
_cell.angle_alpha   90.00
_cell.angle_beta   90.00
_cell.angle_gamma   90.00
#
_symmetry.space_group_name_H-M   'P 1'
#
loop_
_entity.id
_entity.type
_entity.pdbx_description
1 polymer ?
#
loop_
_entity_poly.entity_id
_entity_poly.type
_entity_poly.pdbx_seq_one_letter_code
_entity_poly.pdbx_strand_id
1 'polypeptide(L)'
;MTVTVVYDNSEATELCAAQHLYLKPIAKLMINVLLPESSEPMRPFSNWEVLDQLKSLICPDQFTTVRLSKSTKDFIRFEGEAETRSLVQILKAKLHGKIIKLNGLKTDLKVVATDAQGEWERFPREKEASGSDGAEEQDQDKSPDSIYFEGLPCKWFAPKGSSGEKPCEEILRVVFESFGKIKNVDIPMLDPYREVMTGGNFGGFSFGLQTFEAFIQYQESTDFEKAMESLRGMKLMLKGDDGKALACNIKVMFDTTKHFSEGAIRRRNQERLKLQELEEERKKVKRDEEEAA
;
A
#
# COMPACT_ATOMS: atom_id res chain seq x y z
N MET A 1 0.98 -6.33 -6.07
CA MET A 1 -0.13 -5.36 -6.08
C MET A 1 -0.58 -5.16 -7.53
N THR A 2 -1.88 -5.22 -7.82
CA THR A 2 -2.39 -5.19 -9.22
C THR A 2 -2.69 -3.76 -9.67
N VAL A 3 -2.20 -3.39 -10.86
CA VAL A 3 -2.64 -2.17 -11.56
C VAL A 3 -4.00 -2.44 -12.21
N THR A 4 -4.91 -1.48 -12.09
CA THR A 4 -6.30 -1.59 -12.58
C THR A 4 -6.63 -0.41 -13.48
N VAL A 5 -7.43 -0.64 -14.51
CA VAL A 5 -7.98 0.43 -15.34
C VAL A 5 -9.06 1.16 -14.54
N VAL A 6 -9.04 2.49 -14.61
CA VAL A 6 -10.04 3.36 -13.99
C VAL A 6 -10.94 3.91 -15.09
N TYR A 7 -12.24 3.68 -14.97
CA TYR A 7 -13.26 4.16 -15.91
C TYR A 7 -13.87 5.50 -15.44
N ASP A 8 -14.05 5.67 -14.13
CA ASP A 8 -14.50 6.90 -13.48
C ASP A 8 -13.39 7.50 -12.61
N ASN A 9 -12.87 8.64 -13.06
CA ASN A 9 -11.80 9.39 -12.40
C ASN A 9 -12.29 10.70 -11.74
N SER A 10 -13.60 10.88 -11.57
CA SER A 10 -14.22 12.11 -11.04
C SER A 10 -13.76 12.48 -9.62
N GLU A 11 -13.53 11.48 -8.76
CA GLU A 11 -13.07 11.68 -7.38
C GLU A 11 -11.53 11.76 -7.25
N ALA A 12 -10.79 11.81 -8.36
CA ALA A 12 -9.33 11.88 -8.30
C ALA A 12 -8.85 13.30 -7.96
N THR A 13 -7.90 13.40 -7.04
CA THR A 13 -7.23 14.64 -6.64
C THR A 13 -5.83 14.68 -7.24
N GLU A 14 -5.39 15.84 -7.73
CA GLU A 14 -4.05 15.99 -8.29
C GLU A 14 -2.95 15.79 -7.23
N LEU A 15 -1.94 15.00 -7.57
CA LEU A 15 -0.71 14.84 -6.77
C LEU A 15 0.45 15.59 -7.43
N CYS A 16 0.66 15.35 -8.73
CA CYS A 16 1.72 15.99 -9.51
C CYS A 16 1.31 16.03 -10.98
N ALA A 17 0.82 17.18 -11.46
CA ALA A 17 0.44 17.37 -12.86
C ALA A 17 1.59 17.08 -13.84
N ALA A 18 2.81 17.48 -13.51
CA ALA A 18 3.99 17.31 -14.37
C ALA A 18 4.29 15.82 -14.68
N GLN A 19 3.94 14.92 -13.75
CA GLN A 19 4.09 13.48 -13.90
C GLN A 19 2.75 12.77 -14.20
N HIS A 20 1.67 13.52 -14.41
CA HIS A 20 0.31 13.00 -14.60
C HIS A 20 -0.15 12.04 -13.48
N LEU A 21 0.34 12.27 -12.25
CA LEU A 21 0.02 11.47 -11.08
C LEU A 21 -1.06 12.14 -10.22
N TYR A 22 -1.97 11.31 -9.74
CA TYR A 22 -3.16 11.68 -8.99
C TYR A 22 -3.38 10.69 -7.85
N LEU A 23 -4.13 11.12 -6.84
CA LEU A 23 -4.64 10.26 -5.77
C LEU A 23 -6.12 10.00 -6.00
N LYS A 24 -6.52 8.73 -6.01
CA LYS A 24 -7.92 8.33 -6.07
C LYS A 24 -8.33 7.67 -4.75
N PRO A 25 -9.48 8.03 -4.14
CA PRO A 25 -9.95 7.35 -2.95
C PRO A 25 -10.16 5.85 -3.15
N ILE A 26 -9.78 5.07 -2.15
CA ILE A 26 -10.11 3.66 -2.02
C ILE A 26 -11.49 3.57 -1.37
N ALA A 27 -12.52 3.33 -2.19
CA ALA A 27 -13.89 3.27 -1.73
C ALA A 27 -14.27 1.81 -1.41
N LYS A 28 -14.24 1.45 -0.11
CA LYS A 28 -14.49 0.08 0.36
C LYS A 28 -15.77 -0.04 1.16
N LEU A 29 -16.44 -1.16 1.00
CA LEU A 29 -17.61 -1.60 1.75
C LEU A 29 -17.33 -2.93 2.45
N MET A 30 -17.64 -3.01 3.74
CA MET A 30 -17.59 -4.25 4.50
C MET A 30 -18.98 -4.89 4.51
N ILE A 31 -19.06 -6.15 4.08
CA ILE A 31 -20.31 -6.90 3.98
C ILE A 31 -20.21 -8.12 4.89
N ASN A 32 -21.00 -8.14 5.95
CA ASN A 32 -21.13 -9.30 6.84
C ASN A 32 -22.43 -10.04 6.53
N VAL A 33 -22.35 -11.32 6.24
CA VAL A 33 -23.49 -12.22 6.09
C VAL A 33 -23.56 -13.05 7.36
N LEU A 34 -24.59 -12.82 8.16
CA LEU A 34 -24.79 -13.52 9.43
C LEU A 34 -25.34 -14.91 9.15
N LEU A 35 -24.68 -15.91 9.74
CA LEU A 35 -25.06 -17.30 9.67
C LEU A 35 -25.94 -17.65 10.88
N PRO A 36 -26.95 -18.51 10.69
CA PRO A 36 -27.85 -18.88 11.77
C PRO A 36 -27.19 -19.83 12.76
N GLU A 37 -27.44 -19.62 14.04
CA GLU A 37 -27.09 -20.53 15.13
C GLU A 37 -28.06 -21.71 15.15
N SER A 38 -28.03 -22.62 14.16
CA SER A 38 -28.87 -23.82 14.21
C SER A 38 -28.09 -25.05 14.68
N SER A 39 -28.71 -25.85 15.56
CA SER A 39 -28.22 -27.18 15.93
C SER A 39 -28.62 -28.26 14.91
N GLU A 40 -29.28 -27.88 13.81
CA GLU A 40 -29.74 -28.80 12.78
C GLU A 40 -28.64 -29.03 11.74
N PRO A 41 -28.54 -30.25 11.16
CA PRO A 41 -27.56 -30.52 10.13
C PRO A 41 -27.87 -29.67 8.88
N MET A 42 -27.10 -28.60 8.70
CA MET A 42 -27.16 -27.78 7.49
C MET A 42 -26.47 -28.49 6.33
N ARG A 43 -27.03 -28.37 5.13
CA ARG A 43 -26.30 -28.62 3.88
C ARG A 43 -25.06 -27.71 3.86
N PRO A 44 -23.87 -28.24 3.52
CA PRO A 44 -22.72 -27.38 3.26
C PRO A 44 -23.00 -26.50 2.04
N PHE A 45 -22.88 -25.19 2.19
CA PHE A 45 -22.93 -24.22 1.10
C PHE A 45 -21.55 -23.58 0.93
N SER A 46 -21.27 -23.08 -0.27
CA SER A 46 -19.98 -22.45 -0.55
C SER A 46 -20.04 -20.94 -0.34
N ASN A 47 -18.91 -20.33 0.06
CA ASN A 47 -18.78 -18.87 0.12
C ASN A 47 -19.04 -18.21 -1.25
N TRP A 48 -18.84 -18.95 -2.35
CA TRP A 48 -19.16 -18.51 -3.71
C TRP A 48 -20.66 -18.41 -3.97
N GLU A 49 -21.48 -19.34 -3.46
CA GLU A 49 -22.95 -19.26 -3.56
C GLU A 49 -23.47 -17.97 -2.87
N VAL A 50 -22.91 -17.62 -1.71
CA VAL A 50 -23.24 -16.38 -1.01
C VAL A 50 -22.81 -15.14 -1.82
N LEU A 51 -21.60 -15.16 -2.37
CA LEU A 51 -21.07 -14.07 -3.19
C LEU A 51 -21.92 -13.84 -4.45
N ASP A 52 -22.38 -14.91 -5.10
CA ASP A 52 -23.22 -14.84 -6.29
C ASP A 52 -24.58 -14.19 -5.98
N GLN A 53 -25.21 -14.58 -4.86
CA GLN A 53 -26.43 -13.92 -4.38
C GLN A 53 -26.21 -12.44 -4.06
N LEU A 54 -25.10 -12.09 -3.41
CA LEU A 54 -24.75 -10.68 -3.16
C LEU A 54 -24.60 -9.89 -4.47
N LYS A 55 -23.98 -10.47 -5.50
CA LYS A 55 -23.83 -9.86 -6.83
C LYS A 55 -25.16 -9.68 -7.55
N SER A 56 -26.06 -10.67 -7.44
CA SER A 56 -27.42 -10.59 -7.98
C SER A 56 -28.21 -9.41 -7.37
N LEU A 57 -28.09 -9.20 -6.06
CA LEU A 57 -28.80 -8.12 -5.34
C LEU A 57 -28.36 -6.70 -5.74
N ILE A 58 -27.13 -6.53 -6.23
CA ILE A 58 -26.59 -5.21 -6.57
C ILE A 58 -26.76 -4.84 -8.04
N CYS A 59 -27.06 -5.81 -8.91
CA CYS A 59 -27.29 -5.60 -10.33
C CYS A 59 -28.27 -4.42 -10.60
N PRO A 60 -27.98 -3.53 -11.57
CA PRO A 60 -26.87 -3.56 -12.53
C PRO A 60 -25.52 -3.06 -11.97
N ASP A 61 -25.48 -2.56 -10.74
CA ASP A 61 -24.24 -2.03 -10.13
C ASP A 61 -23.28 -3.16 -9.75
N GLN A 62 -21.99 -2.86 -9.79
CA GLN A 62 -20.93 -3.85 -9.55
C GLN A 62 -19.79 -3.27 -8.70
N PHE A 63 -19.15 -4.14 -7.93
CA PHE A 63 -17.86 -3.83 -7.30
C PHE A 63 -16.73 -3.99 -8.32
N THR A 64 -15.69 -3.16 -8.21
CA THR A 64 -14.45 -3.31 -8.97
C THR A 64 -13.70 -4.57 -8.51
N THR A 65 -13.65 -4.80 -7.20
CA THR A 65 -13.11 -6.05 -6.64
C THR A 65 -13.93 -6.48 -5.43
N VAL A 66 -14.11 -7.79 -5.24
CA VAL A 66 -14.71 -8.35 -4.02
C VAL A 66 -13.83 -9.48 -3.53
N ARG A 67 -13.48 -9.45 -2.24
CA ARG A 67 -12.63 -10.45 -1.61
C ARG A 67 -13.31 -11.02 -0.38
N LEU A 68 -13.14 -12.32 -0.17
CA LEU A 68 -13.49 -12.95 1.10
C LEU A 68 -12.44 -12.54 2.15
N SER A 69 -12.86 -11.77 3.14
CA SER A 69 -12.00 -11.30 4.22
C SER A 69 -11.92 -12.31 5.37
N LYS A 70 -13.06 -12.83 5.82
CA LYS A 70 -13.13 -13.78 6.94
C LYS A 70 -14.33 -14.70 6.80
N SER A 71 -14.20 -15.95 7.21
CA SER A 71 -15.31 -16.91 7.28
C SER A 71 -15.26 -17.59 8.63
N THR A 72 -16.33 -17.48 9.41
CA THR A 72 -16.49 -18.14 10.72
C THR A 72 -17.77 -18.96 10.73
N LYS A 73 -18.09 -19.61 11.86
CA LYS A 73 -19.37 -20.30 12.05
C LYS A 73 -20.56 -19.34 12.13
N ASP A 74 -20.32 -18.09 12.54
CA ASP A 74 -21.36 -17.11 12.84
C ASP A 74 -21.54 -16.08 11.72
N PHE A 75 -20.50 -15.85 10.90
CA PHE A 75 -20.60 -14.90 9.80
C PHE A 75 -19.58 -15.16 8.68
N ILE A 76 -19.92 -14.67 7.48
CA ILE A 76 -19.03 -14.56 6.33
C ILE A 76 -18.84 -13.08 6.02
N ARG A 77 -17.59 -12.63 5.99
CA ARG A 77 -17.20 -11.23 5.76
C ARG A 77 -16.54 -11.08 4.41
N PHE A 78 -17.12 -10.23 3.58
CA PHE A 78 -16.55 -9.78 2.31
C PHE A 78 -16.11 -8.32 2.40
N GLU A 79 -15.04 -7.99 1.71
CA GLU A 79 -14.61 -6.62 1.45
C GLU A 79 -14.80 -6.34 -0.04
N GLY A 80 -15.66 -5.38 -0.37
CA GLY A 80 -15.91 -4.94 -1.74
C GLY A 80 -15.33 -3.55 -1.98
N GLU A 81 -14.46 -3.40 -2.97
CA GLU A 81 -14.01 -2.09 -3.47
C GLU A 81 -14.90 -1.67 -4.64
N ALA A 82 -15.41 -0.45 -4.59
CA ALA A 82 -16.16 0.18 -5.68
C ALA A 82 -15.35 1.31 -6.31
N GLU A 83 -15.79 1.77 -7.47
CA GLU A 83 -15.05 2.76 -8.23
C GLU A 83 -15.10 4.17 -7.62
N THR A 84 -16.20 4.49 -6.93
CA THR A 84 -16.45 5.79 -6.29
C THR A 84 -17.08 5.62 -4.91
N ARG A 85 -16.94 6.64 -4.06
CA ARG A 85 -17.59 6.67 -2.73
C ARG A 85 -19.12 6.75 -2.86
N SER A 86 -19.62 7.44 -3.88
CA SER A 86 -21.06 7.49 -4.18
C SER A 86 -21.61 6.09 -4.50
N LEU A 87 -20.89 5.30 -5.31
CA LEU A 87 -21.27 3.93 -5.63
C LEU A 87 -21.26 3.03 -4.38
N VAL A 88 -20.30 3.21 -3.46
CA VAL A 88 -20.32 2.50 -2.16
C VAL A 88 -21.62 2.74 -1.40
N GLN A 89 -22.13 3.97 -1.35
CA GLN A 89 -23.38 4.28 -0.66
C GLN A 89 -24.59 3.64 -1.35
N ILE A 90 -24.61 3.62 -2.68
CA ILE A 90 -25.64 2.92 -3.47
C ILE A 90 -25.63 1.41 -3.16
N LEU A 91 -24.45 0.79 -3.22
CA LEU A 91 -24.28 -0.64 -2.94
C LEU A 91 -24.64 -0.98 -1.49
N LYS A 92 -24.26 -0.14 -0.52
CA LYS A 92 -24.64 -0.26 0.88
C LYS A 92 -26.15 -0.25 1.05
N ALA A 93 -26.85 0.70 0.43
CA ALA A 93 -28.32 0.79 0.50
C ALA A 93 -29.01 -0.43 -0.15
N LYS A 94 -28.43 -0.99 -1.21
CA LYS A 94 -28.95 -2.20 -1.86
C LYS A 94 -28.76 -3.46 -1.02
N LEU A 95 -27.66 -3.57 -0.27
CA LEU A 95 -27.28 -4.77 0.47
C LEU A 95 -27.72 -4.78 1.93
N HIS A 96 -27.65 -3.64 2.61
CA HIS A 96 -27.87 -3.59 4.06
C HIS A 96 -29.31 -3.99 4.43
N GLY A 97 -29.45 -4.91 5.38
CA GLY A 97 -30.74 -5.41 5.84
C GLY A 97 -31.42 -6.38 4.87
N LYS A 98 -30.78 -6.75 3.76
CA LYS A 98 -31.29 -7.78 2.87
C LYS A 98 -31.16 -9.17 3.47
N ILE A 99 -32.01 -10.05 2.96
CA ILE A 99 -32.05 -11.45 3.31
C ILE A 99 -31.65 -12.26 2.08
N ILE A 100 -30.70 -13.16 2.23
CA ILE A 100 -30.29 -14.11 1.21
C ILE A 100 -30.90 -15.48 1.54
N LYS A 101 -31.61 -16.03 0.57
CA LYS A 101 -32.13 -17.40 0.61
C LYS A 101 -31.27 -18.26 -0.28
N LEU A 102 -30.55 -19.19 0.33
CA LEU A 102 -29.78 -20.18 -0.41
C LEU A 102 -30.63 -21.43 -0.64
N ASN A 103 -30.48 -22.03 -1.83
CA ASN A 103 -31.23 -23.23 -2.17
C ASN A 103 -30.87 -24.39 -1.21
N GLY A 104 -31.90 -24.92 -0.55
CA GLY A 104 -31.76 -26.00 0.43
C GLY A 104 -31.46 -25.56 1.87
N LEU A 105 -31.34 -24.25 2.14
CA LEU A 105 -31.34 -23.71 3.49
C LEU A 105 -32.76 -23.33 3.91
N LYS A 106 -33.21 -23.85 5.06
CA LYS A 106 -34.49 -23.45 5.67
C LYS A 106 -34.43 -22.08 6.33
N THR A 107 -33.22 -21.65 6.69
CA THR A 107 -32.99 -20.42 7.44
C THR A 107 -32.38 -19.36 6.55
N ASP A 108 -32.95 -18.17 6.67
CA ASP A 108 -32.62 -16.97 5.94
C ASP A 108 -31.31 -16.35 6.46
N LEU A 109 -30.38 -16.00 5.57
CA LEU A 109 -29.12 -15.33 5.93
C LEU A 109 -29.31 -13.81 5.90
N LYS A 110 -28.87 -13.10 6.94
CA LYS A 110 -29.01 -11.64 7.01
C LYS A 110 -27.73 -10.93 6.56
N VAL A 111 -27.89 -9.93 5.70
CA VAL A 111 -26.78 -9.10 5.20
C VAL A 111 -26.69 -7.80 6.00
N VAL A 112 -25.49 -7.50 6.49
CA VAL A 112 -25.14 -6.27 7.19
C VAL A 112 -23.97 -5.63 6.45
N ALA A 113 -24.25 -4.55 5.73
CA ALA A 113 -23.23 -3.74 5.07
C ALA A 113 -22.86 -2.51 5.90
N THR A 114 -21.58 -2.27 6.12
CA THR A 114 -21.03 -1.13 6.87
C THR A 114 -19.88 -0.50 6.08
N ASP A 115 -19.64 0.80 6.27
CA ASP A 115 -18.48 1.44 5.65
C ASP A 115 -17.20 0.80 6.19
N ALA A 116 -16.22 0.58 5.31
CA ALA A 116 -14.92 0.10 5.74
C ALA A 116 -14.21 1.25 6.48
N GLN A 117 -14.32 1.26 7.81
CA GLN A 117 -13.51 2.15 8.62
C GLN A 117 -12.05 1.74 8.42
N GLY A 118 -11.24 2.60 7.80
CA GLY A 118 -9.82 2.33 7.65
C GLY A 118 -9.21 2.16 9.04
N GLU A 119 -8.75 0.95 9.38
CA GLU A 119 -7.97 0.75 10.59
C GLU A 119 -6.68 1.57 10.45
N TRP A 120 -6.54 2.58 11.30
CA TRP A 120 -5.28 3.23 11.56
C TRP A 120 -5.03 3.15 13.07
N GLU A 121 -3.85 2.67 13.45
CA GLU A 121 -3.32 2.88 14.79
C GLU A 121 -3.11 4.37 14.95
N ARG A 122 -4.05 5.04 15.62
CA ARG A 122 -3.98 6.45 16.01
C ARG A 122 -2.50 6.82 16.23
N PHE A 123 -2.00 7.81 15.47
CA PHE A 123 -0.65 8.33 15.66
C PHE A 123 -0.42 8.47 17.16
N PRO A 124 0.78 8.18 17.69
CA PRO A 124 1.12 8.60 19.03
C PRO A 124 1.04 10.13 19.03
N ARG A 125 -0.15 10.68 19.29
CA ARG A 125 -0.26 12.02 19.81
C ARG A 125 0.49 11.97 21.11
N GLU A 126 1.46 12.87 21.21
CA GLU A 126 2.17 13.26 22.42
C GLU A 126 1.45 12.71 23.65
N LYS A 127 2.05 11.69 24.28
CA LYS A 127 1.71 11.42 25.67
C LYS A 127 2.03 12.73 26.38
N GLU A 128 0.99 13.46 26.74
CA GLU A 128 1.09 14.58 27.67
C GLU A 128 2.01 14.12 28.80
N ALA A 129 3.08 14.90 28.99
CA ALA A 129 4.19 14.58 29.85
C ALA A 129 3.70 14.31 31.29
N SER A 130 3.43 13.05 31.61
CA SER A 130 3.39 12.57 32.99
C SER A 130 4.84 12.31 33.38
N GLY A 131 5.42 13.27 34.10
CA GLY A 131 6.83 13.27 34.45
C GLY A 131 7.28 12.05 35.27
N SER A 132 8.54 11.69 35.06
CA SER A 132 9.44 11.19 36.09
C SER A 132 10.86 11.15 35.54
N ASP A 133 11.79 11.65 36.35
CA ASP A 133 13.23 11.78 36.12
C ASP A 133 13.93 10.49 35.69
N GLY A 134 14.95 10.65 34.84
CA GLY A 134 15.95 9.63 34.54
C GLY A 134 16.76 9.98 33.30
N ALA A 135 17.95 10.53 33.48
CA ALA A 135 18.85 10.97 32.42
C ALA A 135 19.45 9.78 31.64
N GLU A 136 18.89 9.45 30.47
CA GLU A 136 19.58 8.80 29.35
C GLU A 136 19.03 9.34 28.01
N GLU A 137 19.92 10.01 27.27
CA GLU A 137 19.90 10.36 25.83
C GLU A 137 18.59 10.85 25.17
N GLN A 138 18.54 12.18 25.08
CA GLN A 138 17.60 13.06 24.42
C GLN A 138 17.52 12.86 22.88
N ASP A 139 16.97 11.75 22.38
CA ASP A 139 16.54 11.60 20.96
C ASP A 139 15.31 10.70 20.78
N GLN A 140 14.58 10.42 21.87
CA GLN A 140 13.35 9.61 21.85
C GLN A 140 12.08 10.40 21.51
N ASP A 141 12.17 11.72 21.33
CA ASP A 141 10.99 12.61 21.30
C ASP A 141 10.81 13.39 19.99
N LYS A 142 11.54 13.02 18.92
CA LYS A 142 11.24 13.56 17.58
C LYS A 142 10.05 12.82 17.00
N SER A 143 8.99 13.56 16.69
CA SER A 143 7.89 13.10 15.86
C SER A 143 8.42 12.40 14.61
N PRO A 144 7.82 11.27 14.17
CA PRO A 144 8.23 10.64 12.93
C PRO A 144 8.15 11.67 11.80
N ASP A 145 9.24 11.84 11.07
CA ASP A 145 9.38 12.78 9.96
C ASP A 145 9.54 12.08 8.61
N SER A 146 9.54 10.74 8.65
CA SER A 146 9.92 9.86 7.55
C SER A 146 8.78 8.90 7.20
N ILE A 147 8.42 8.84 5.93
CA ILE A 147 7.41 7.94 5.36
C ILE A 147 8.11 6.82 4.60
N TYR A 148 7.68 5.58 4.84
CA TYR A 148 8.01 4.42 4.03
C TYR A 148 6.86 4.10 3.07
N PHE A 149 7.23 3.93 1.80
CA PHE A 149 6.36 3.54 0.71
C PHE A 149 6.72 2.14 0.23
N GLU A 150 5.70 1.33 -0.02
CA GLU A 150 5.83 0.00 -0.64
C GLU A 150 4.84 -0.12 -1.81
N GLY A 151 5.31 -0.67 -2.92
CA GLY A 151 4.48 -0.97 -4.09
C GLY A 151 4.35 0.15 -5.11
N LEU A 152 5.25 1.13 -5.11
CA LEU A 152 5.28 2.20 -6.13
C LEU A 152 5.67 1.59 -7.49
N PRO A 153 4.96 1.85 -8.61
CA PRO A 153 5.33 1.27 -9.90
C PRO A 153 6.56 1.95 -10.50
N CYS A 154 7.63 1.20 -10.79
CA CYS A 154 8.89 1.79 -11.27
C CYS A 154 8.69 2.62 -12.55
N LYS A 155 7.88 2.10 -13.49
CA LYS A 155 7.58 2.78 -14.76
C LYS A 155 6.93 4.15 -14.59
N TRP A 156 6.20 4.38 -13.49
CA TRP A 156 5.53 5.67 -13.23
C TRP A 156 6.49 6.71 -12.66
N PHE A 157 7.62 6.27 -12.12
CA PHE A 157 8.66 7.12 -11.54
C PHE A 157 9.97 7.06 -12.33
N ALA A 158 9.93 6.53 -13.56
CA ALA A 158 11.09 6.47 -14.45
C ALA A 158 11.13 7.71 -15.37
N PRO A 159 12.33 8.18 -15.77
CA PRO A 159 12.45 9.26 -16.75
C PRO A 159 11.77 8.92 -18.07
N LYS A 160 10.99 9.85 -18.62
CA LYS A 160 10.33 9.65 -19.92
C LYS A 160 11.38 9.34 -21.01
N GLY A 161 11.19 8.24 -21.72
CA GLY A 161 12.10 7.81 -22.80
C GLY A 161 13.25 6.90 -22.35
N SER A 162 13.37 6.54 -21.07
CA SER A 162 14.31 5.49 -20.66
C SER A 162 13.80 4.11 -21.09
N SER A 163 14.69 3.28 -21.67
CA SER A 163 14.42 1.87 -21.93
C SER A 163 14.40 1.04 -20.64
N GLY A 164 15.03 1.53 -19.57
CA GLY A 164 15.02 0.91 -18.25
C GLY A 164 13.80 1.30 -17.44
N GLU A 165 13.15 0.31 -16.82
CA GLU A 165 12.09 0.48 -15.81
C GLU A 165 12.68 0.83 -14.43
N LYS A 166 13.76 1.64 -14.37
CA LYS A 166 14.34 2.05 -13.09
C LYS A 166 13.69 3.35 -12.60
N PRO A 167 13.26 3.41 -11.33
CA PRO A 167 12.73 4.65 -10.76
C PRO A 167 13.86 5.69 -10.59
N CYS A 168 13.48 6.95 -10.52
CA CYS A 168 14.38 8.09 -10.39
C CYS A 168 14.06 8.88 -9.12
N GLU A 169 15.10 9.18 -8.33
CA GLU A 169 14.96 9.87 -7.05
C GLU A 169 14.39 11.28 -7.23
N GLU A 170 14.82 11.99 -8.28
CA GLU A 170 14.38 13.35 -8.59
C GLU A 170 12.88 13.38 -8.94
N ILE A 171 12.39 12.39 -9.69
CA ILE A 171 10.96 12.29 -10.02
C ILE A 171 10.16 12.00 -8.75
N LEU A 172 10.62 11.05 -7.93
CA LEU A 172 9.97 10.74 -6.66
C LEU A 172 9.90 11.98 -5.76
N ARG A 173 11.01 12.72 -5.65
CA ARG A 173 11.09 13.97 -4.91
C ARG A 173 10.07 14.99 -5.40
N VAL A 174 10.06 15.30 -6.69
CA VAL A 174 9.12 16.28 -7.29
C VAL A 174 7.66 15.90 -7.06
N VAL A 175 7.33 14.60 -7.11
CA VAL A 175 5.96 14.12 -6.90
C VAL A 175 5.49 14.37 -5.46
N PHE A 176 6.34 14.05 -4.48
CA PHE A 176 5.98 14.13 -3.06
C PHE A 176 6.30 15.49 -2.42
N GLU A 177 7.09 16.35 -3.07
CA GLU A 177 7.28 17.74 -2.68
C GLU A 177 5.98 18.57 -2.73
N SER A 178 4.93 18.05 -3.37
CA SER A 178 3.57 18.59 -3.33
C SER A 178 3.02 18.74 -1.90
N PHE A 179 3.49 17.91 -0.97
CA PHE A 179 3.09 17.98 0.44
C PHE A 179 3.91 18.97 1.24
N GLY A 180 5.20 19.10 0.93
CA GLY A 180 6.13 19.96 1.63
C GLY A 180 7.59 19.69 1.27
N LYS A 181 8.52 20.41 1.88
CA LYS A 181 9.93 20.33 1.47
C LYS A 181 10.56 19.02 1.94
N ILE A 182 11.16 18.28 1.02
CA ILE A 182 11.81 17.00 1.31
C ILE A 182 13.28 17.21 1.70
N LYS A 183 13.67 16.67 2.85
CA LYS A 183 15.05 16.66 3.34
C LYS A 183 15.86 15.55 2.68
N ASN A 184 15.40 14.30 2.82
CA ASN A 184 16.09 13.12 2.30
C ASN A 184 15.13 12.21 1.53
N VAL A 185 15.64 11.57 0.49
CA VAL A 185 14.95 10.51 -0.26
C VAL A 185 15.91 9.34 -0.39
N ASP A 186 15.38 8.13 -0.31
CA ASP A 186 16.16 6.92 -0.59
C ASP A 186 15.28 5.88 -1.28
N ILE A 187 15.80 5.30 -2.36
CA ILE A 187 15.19 4.19 -3.09
C ILE A 187 16.12 2.98 -2.95
N PRO A 188 15.85 2.03 -2.04
CA PRO A 188 16.77 0.93 -1.73
C PRO A 188 17.22 0.12 -2.95
N MET A 189 16.33 -0.13 -3.93
CA MET A 189 16.66 -0.90 -5.13
C MET A 189 17.68 -0.25 -6.06
N LEU A 190 17.98 1.05 -5.89
CA LEU A 190 19.01 1.74 -6.66
C LEU A 190 20.42 1.49 -6.10
N ASP A 191 20.55 0.86 -4.94
CA ASP A 191 21.81 0.52 -4.29
C ASP A 191 22.17 -0.95 -4.52
N PRO A 192 23.13 -1.27 -5.41
CA PRO A 192 23.48 -2.66 -5.77
C PRO A 192 23.97 -3.50 -4.59
N TYR A 193 24.49 -2.84 -3.54
CA TYR A 193 25.02 -3.54 -2.37
C TYR A 193 23.92 -3.92 -1.38
N ARG A 194 22.71 -3.34 -1.47
CA ARG A 194 21.62 -3.65 -0.54
C ARG A 194 20.89 -4.94 -0.86
N GLU A 195 20.76 -5.29 -2.13
CA GLU A 195 20.16 -6.58 -2.55
C GLU A 195 20.88 -7.77 -1.89
N VAL A 196 22.19 -7.64 -1.66
CA VAL A 196 23.02 -8.64 -0.97
C VAL A 196 22.81 -8.64 0.55
N MET A 197 22.46 -7.49 1.14
CA MET A 197 22.35 -7.29 2.60
C MET A 197 21.08 -7.89 3.21
N THR A 198 19.93 -7.78 2.54
CA THR A 198 18.63 -8.20 3.10
C THR A 198 18.16 -9.58 2.62
N GLY A 199 18.91 -10.24 1.73
CA GLY A 199 18.52 -11.53 1.13
C GLY A 199 17.19 -11.48 0.38
N GLY A 200 16.71 -10.27 0.06
CA GLY A 200 15.39 -10.01 -0.50
C GLY A 200 15.48 -9.33 -1.86
N ASN A 201 14.59 -9.72 -2.76
CA ASN A 201 14.43 -9.08 -4.06
C ASN A 201 13.71 -7.72 -3.86
N PHE A 202 14.42 -6.59 -3.98
CA PHE A 202 13.87 -5.23 -3.79
C PHE A 202 12.90 -4.77 -4.90
N GLY A 203 12.27 -5.71 -5.59
CA GLY A 203 11.22 -5.46 -6.55
C GLY A 203 10.15 -6.54 -6.48
N GLY A 204 8.93 -6.15 -6.11
CA GLY A 204 7.78 -7.01 -6.28
C GLY A 204 7.40 -7.03 -7.76
N PHE A 205 7.48 -8.20 -8.40
CA PHE A 205 6.85 -8.39 -9.70
C PHE A 205 5.35 -8.60 -9.49
N SER A 206 4.52 -7.72 -10.05
CA SER A 206 3.08 -7.94 -10.07
C SER A 206 2.53 -7.68 -11.47
N PHE A 207 2.00 -8.74 -12.09
CA PHE A 207 1.31 -8.71 -13.38
C PHE A 207 2.00 -7.83 -14.45
N GLY A 208 3.33 -7.94 -14.56
CA GLY A 208 4.10 -7.29 -15.63
C GLY A 208 4.60 -5.87 -15.34
N LEU A 209 4.49 -5.35 -14.11
CA LEU A 209 5.13 -4.09 -13.71
C LEU A 209 6.03 -4.32 -12.48
N GLN A 210 7.28 -3.89 -12.59
CA GLN A 210 8.21 -3.83 -11.46
C GLN A 210 7.76 -2.73 -10.49
N THR A 211 7.73 -3.05 -9.20
CA THR A 211 7.43 -2.09 -8.14
C THR A 211 8.66 -1.88 -7.25
N PHE A 212 8.71 -0.75 -6.54
CA PHE A 212 9.80 -0.39 -5.65
C PHE A 212 9.30 0.11 -4.29
N GLU A 213 10.23 0.14 -3.35
CA GLU A 213 10.10 0.74 -2.03
C GLU A 213 10.85 2.06 -1.99
N ALA A 214 10.37 3.00 -1.16
CA ALA A 214 11.06 4.27 -0.97
C ALA A 214 10.89 4.81 0.44
N PHE A 215 11.87 5.60 0.87
CA PHE A 215 11.83 6.36 2.10
C PHE A 215 11.90 7.85 1.77
N ILE A 216 11.02 8.65 2.37
CA ILE A 216 10.98 10.10 2.19
C ILE A 216 10.95 10.75 3.57
N GLN A 217 11.92 11.62 3.86
CA GLN A 217 11.97 12.41 5.08
C GLN A 217 11.66 13.87 4.75
N TYR A 218 10.64 14.43 5.39
CA TYR A 218 10.31 15.85 5.27
C TYR A 218 11.20 16.71 6.15
N GLN A 219 11.35 17.99 5.77
CA GLN A 219 12.06 18.96 6.58
C GLN A 219 11.25 19.36 7.83
N GLU A 220 9.93 19.51 7.68
CA GLU A 220 9.00 19.90 8.74
C GLU A 220 8.06 18.74 9.09
N SER A 221 7.74 18.57 10.39
CA SER A 221 6.83 17.52 10.86
C SER A 221 5.38 17.73 10.37
N THR A 222 4.96 18.98 10.23
CA THR A 222 3.64 19.34 9.69
C THR A 222 3.45 18.89 8.24
N ASP A 223 4.51 18.95 7.43
CA ASP A 223 4.51 18.47 6.04
C ASP A 223 4.38 16.94 5.98
N PHE A 224 5.05 16.24 6.90
CA PHE A 224 4.88 14.80 7.09
C PHE A 224 3.44 14.42 7.46
N GLU A 225 2.84 15.09 8.45
CA GLU A 225 1.46 14.84 8.88
C GLU A 225 0.48 15.07 7.74
N LYS A 226 0.65 16.17 7.00
CA LYS A 226 -0.14 16.50 5.81
C LYS A 226 -0.01 15.43 4.72
N ALA A 227 1.19 14.94 4.46
CA ALA A 227 1.42 13.87 3.49
C ALA A 227 0.71 12.57 3.92
N MET A 228 0.89 12.14 5.17
CA MET A 228 0.21 10.95 5.71
C MET A 228 -1.31 11.07 5.65
N GLU A 229 -1.87 12.23 6.03
CA GLU A 229 -3.31 12.48 5.98
C GLU A 229 -3.86 12.50 4.55
N SER A 230 -3.10 12.99 3.58
CA SER A 230 -3.52 13.07 2.18
C SER A 230 -3.42 11.72 1.48
N LEU A 231 -2.44 10.89 1.83
CA LEU A 231 -2.19 9.58 1.21
C LEU A 231 -3.03 8.46 1.81
N ARG A 232 -3.55 8.62 3.04
CA ARG A 232 -4.34 7.57 3.70
C ARG A 232 -5.60 7.24 2.90
N GLY A 233 -5.86 5.93 2.75
CA GLY A 233 -7.04 5.46 2.03
C GLY A 233 -7.09 5.91 0.57
N MET A 234 -5.95 6.27 -0.02
CA MET A 234 -5.81 6.60 -1.44
C MET A 234 -5.03 5.52 -2.17
N LYS A 235 -5.35 5.36 -3.45
CA LYS A 235 -4.54 4.64 -4.44
C LYS A 235 -3.89 5.65 -5.38
N LEU A 236 -2.69 5.32 -5.84
CA LEU A 236 -2.00 6.14 -6.82
C LEU A 236 -2.62 5.90 -8.20
N MET A 237 -2.84 6.96 -8.96
CA MET A 237 -3.43 6.91 -10.29
C MET A 237 -2.58 7.70 -11.29
N LEU A 238 -2.24 7.07 -12.41
CA LEU A 238 -1.59 7.69 -13.56
C LEU A 238 -2.62 7.94 -14.66
N LYS A 239 -2.66 9.17 -15.18
CA LYS A 239 -3.38 9.47 -16.44
C LYS A 239 -2.40 9.36 -17.60
N GLY A 240 -2.61 8.38 -18.47
CA GLY A 240 -1.79 8.19 -19.67
C GLY A 240 -2.13 9.21 -20.75
N ASP A 241 -1.19 9.44 -21.64
CA ASP A 241 -1.35 10.34 -22.80
C ASP A 241 -2.41 9.81 -23.80
N ASP A 242 -2.75 8.52 -23.72
CA ASP A 242 -3.82 7.87 -24.51
C ASP A 242 -5.23 8.11 -23.93
N GLY A 243 -5.35 8.94 -22.89
CA GLY A 243 -6.60 9.23 -22.20
C GLY A 243 -7.04 8.14 -21.21
N LYS A 244 -6.31 7.03 -21.11
CA LYS A 244 -6.62 5.98 -20.13
C LYS A 244 -6.09 6.35 -18.76
N ALA A 245 -6.81 5.94 -17.72
CA ALA A 245 -6.37 6.07 -16.35
C ALA A 245 -6.06 4.68 -15.77
N LEU A 246 -4.92 4.57 -15.08
CA LEU A 246 -4.47 3.36 -14.40
C LEU A 246 -4.28 3.68 -12.92
N ALA A 247 -4.74 2.80 -12.02
CA ALA A 247 -4.54 2.95 -10.60
C ALA A 247 -3.90 1.72 -9.96
N CYS A 248 -3.04 1.96 -8.97
CA CYS A 248 -2.41 0.93 -8.15
C CYS A 248 -2.56 1.26 -6.67
N ASN A 249 -2.82 0.22 -5.86
CA ASN A 249 -2.71 0.35 -4.42
C ASN A 249 -1.24 0.55 -4.05
N ILE A 250 -1.00 1.47 -3.13
CA ILE A 250 0.31 1.70 -2.51
C ILE A 250 0.14 1.54 -1.02
N LYS A 251 1.19 1.09 -0.33
CA LYS A 251 1.20 1.01 1.12
C LYS A 251 2.07 2.15 1.64
N VAL A 252 1.50 2.90 2.57
CA VAL A 252 2.11 4.10 3.15
C VAL A 252 2.15 3.90 4.65
N MET A 253 3.35 3.94 5.23
CA MET A 253 3.57 3.76 6.67
C MET A 253 4.55 4.82 7.17
N PHE A 254 4.50 5.13 8.46
CA PHE A 254 5.61 5.85 9.07
C PHE A 254 6.82 4.93 9.18
N ASP A 255 8.02 5.51 9.06
CA ASP A 255 9.26 4.75 9.14
C ASP A 255 9.55 4.34 10.59
N THR A 256 9.37 3.05 10.89
CA THR A 256 9.70 2.45 12.19
C THR A 256 11.18 2.12 12.33
N THR A 257 11.93 2.12 11.22
CA THR A 257 13.33 1.68 11.18
C THR A 257 14.33 2.80 11.46
N LYS A 258 13.86 4.05 11.54
CA LYS A 258 14.69 5.26 11.63
C LYS A 258 15.76 5.27 10.53
N HIS A 259 15.32 5.03 9.29
CA HIS A 259 16.14 4.80 8.11
C HIS A 259 17.21 5.88 7.87
N PHE A 260 16.83 7.14 8.13
CA PHE A 260 17.70 8.31 7.99
C PHE A 260 18.43 8.71 9.29
N SER A 261 18.36 7.89 10.34
CA SER A 261 19.19 8.11 11.53
C SER A 261 20.67 7.88 11.23
N GLU A 262 21.55 8.60 11.92
CA GLU A 262 22.99 8.43 11.77
C GLU A 262 23.43 6.99 12.02
N GLY A 263 22.82 6.30 13.00
CA GLY A 263 23.08 4.90 13.29
C GLY A 263 22.73 3.97 12.13
N ALA A 264 21.55 4.15 11.51
CA ALA A 264 21.13 3.37 10.36
C ALA A 264 22.00 3.65 9.12
N ILE A 265 22.34 4.92 8.87
CA ILE A 265 23.24 5.32 7.78
C ILE A 265 24.64 4.72 7.97
N ARG A 266 25.21 4.84 9.17
CA ARG A 266 26.55 4.31 9.49
C ARG A 266 26.61 2.80 9.31
N ARG A 267 25.59 2.07 9.77
CA ARG A 267 25.50 0.61 9.59
C ARG A 267 25.49 0.23 8.11
N ARG A 268 24.61 0.86 7.30
CA ARG A 268 24.55 0.63 5.85
C ARG A 268 25.88 0.93 5.15
N ASN A 269 26.55 2.02 5.53
CA ASN A 269 27.84 2.39 4.95
C ASN A 269 28.96 1.39 5.32
N GLN A 270 29.00 0.90 6.56
CA GLN A 270 29.96 -0.10 6.99
C GLN A 270 29.76 -1.44 6.27
N GLU A 271 28.52 -1.86 6.08
CA GLU A 271 28.20 -3.08 5.33
C GLU A 271 28.56 -2.93 3.84
N ARG A 272 28.29 -1.76 3.25
CA ARG A 272 28.69 -1.45 1.87
C ARG A 272 30.19 -1.58 1.67
N LEU A 273 30.99 -1.02 2.59
CA LEU A 273 32.45 -1.12 2.53
C LEU A 273 32.94 -2.58 2.59
N LYS A 274 32.38 -3.39 3.50
CA LYS A 274 32.72 -4.82 3.59
C LYS A 274 32.42 -5.60 2.31
N LEU A 275 31.30 -5.31 1.64
CA LEU A 275 30.94 -5.97 0.38
C LEU A 275 31.86 -5.55 -0.77
N GLN A 276 32.28 -4.28 -0.80
CA GLN A 276 33.23 -3.77 -1.79
C GLN A 276 34.60 -4.44 -1.63
N GLU A 277 35.10 -4.56 -0.40
CA GLU A 277 36.37 -5.25 -0.11
C GLU A 277 36.32 -6.72 -0.58
N LEU A 278 35.23 -7.43 -0.28
CA LEU A 278 35.05 -8.82 -0.70
C LEU A 278 34.96 -8.98 -2.22
N GLU A 279 34.33 -8.03 -2.92
CA GLU A 279 34.25 -8.04 -4.39
C GLU A 279 35.63 -7.80 -5.02
N GLU A 280 36.43 -6.90 -4.46
CA GLU A 280 37.79 -6.63 -4.91
C GLU A 280 38.73 -7.82 -4.69
N GLU A 281 38.64 -8.50 -3.54
CA GLU A 281 39.39 -9.73 -3.29
C GLU A 281 39.04 -10.83 -4.30
N ARG A 282 37.74 -11.05 -4.56
CA ARG A 282 37.28 -12.02 -5.58
C ARG A 282 37.81 -11.68 -6.97
N LYS A 283 37.83 -10.39 -7.33
CA LYS A 283 38.39 -9.93 -8.62
C LYS A 283 39.91 -10.08 -8.69
N LYS A 284 40.63 -10.03 -7.56
CA LYS A 284 42.08 -10.31 -7.52
C LYS A 284 42.34 -11.80 -7.72
N VAL A 285 41.70 -12.66 -6.92
CA VAL A 285 41.84 -14.12 -7.05
C VAL A 285 41.52 -14.59 -8.47
N LYS A 286 40.44 -14.09 -9.07
CA LYS A 286 40.07 -14.46 -10.45
C LYS A 286 41.13 -14.05 -11.48
N ARG A 287 41.77 -12.88 -11.31
CA ARG A 287 42.85 -12.43 -12.19
C ARG A 287 44.10 -13.30 -12.02
N ASP A 288 44.44 -13.64 -10.79
CA ASP A 288 45.58 -14.51 -10.49
C ASP A 288 45.38 -15.93 -11.06
N GLU A 289 44.15 -16.45 -11.04
CA GLU A 289 43.78 -17.73 -11.68
C GLU A 289 43.83 -17.67 -13.21
N GLU A 290 43.39 -16.56 -13.83
CA GLU A 290 43.46 -16.36 -15.29
C GLU A 290 44.90 -16.16 -15.79
N GLU A 291 45.78 -15.54 -14.99
CA GLU A 291 47.20 -15.38 -15.33
C GLU A 291 48.03 -16.66 -15.10
N ALA A 292 47.54 -17.58 -14.27
CA ALA A 292 48.19 -18.87 -14.00
C ALA A 292 47.76 -20.01 -14.97
N ALA A 293 46.78 -19.77 -15.83
CA ALA A 293 46.23 -20.71 -16.82
C ALA A 293 46.79 -20.48 -18.24
#